data_AF-A0A6N0HYE2-F1
#
_entry.id   AF-A0A6N0HYE2-F1
#
_cell.length_a   1.000
_cell.length_b   1.000
_cell.length_c   1.000
_cell.angle_alpha   90.00
_cell.angle_beta   90.00
_cell.angle_gamma   90.00
#
_symmetry.space_group_name_H-M   'P 1'
#
loop_
_entity.id
_entity.type
_entity.pdbx_description
1 polymer ?
#
loop_
_entity_poly.entity_id
_entity_poly.type
_entity_poly.pdbx_seq_one_letter_code
_entity_poly.pdbx_strand_id
1 'polypeptide(L)'
;MFITAVADTLAGIIRRKKTEDKLKQAATVFESAAEGIVITDEQARITAVNQTVVAMTGYSENEMLGKTPASGVQSTMIVTFS
;
A
#
# COMPACT_ATOMS: atom_id res chain seq x y z
N MET A 1 -20.93 -21.70 -30.40
CA MET A 1 -21.25 -20.25 -30.34
C MET A 1 -21.68 -19.81 -28.94
N PHE A 2 -22.64 -20.48 -28.28
CA PHE A 2 -23.03 -20.14 -26.89
C PHE A 2 -22.01 -20.49 -25.81
N ILE A 3 -21.39 -21.69 -25.87
CA ILE A 3 -20.42 -22.13 -24.86
C ILE A 3 -19.19 -21.21 -24.84
N THR A 4 -18.72 -20.75 -26.00
CA THR A 4 -17.57 -19.83 -26.12
C THR A 4 -17.86 -18.48 -25.45
N ALA A 5 -19.03 -17.89 -25.72
CA ALA A 5 -19.43 -16.60 -25.13
C ALA A 5 -19.55 -16.66 -23.59
N VAL A 6 -20.05 -17.77 -23.05
CA VAL A 6 -20.11 -17.99 -21.60
C VAL A 6 -18.70 -18.14 -21.01
N ALA A 7 -17.81 -18.90 -21.68
CA ALA A 7 -16.42 -19.06 -21.26
C ALA A 7 -15.65 -17.71 -21.26
N ASP A 8 -15.84 -16.89 -22.28
CA ASP A 8 -15.19 -15.57 -22.38
C ASP A 8 -15.67 -14.61 -21.29
N THR A 9 -16.98 -14.59 -21.02
CA THR A 9 -17.56 -13.75 -19.97
C THR A 9 -17.05 -14.16 -18.58
N LEU A 10 -17.03 -15.47 -18.29
CA LEU A 10 -16.48 -15.99 -17.03
C LEU A 10 -14.98 -15.71 -16.90
N ALA A 11 -14.21 -15.91 -17.97
CA ALA A 11 -12.77 -15.63 -17.97
C ALA A 11 -12.47 -14.13 -17.79
N GLY A 12 -13.34 -13.24 -18.29
CA GLY A 12 -13.25 -11.80 -18.05
C GLY A 12 -13.50 -11.44 -16.58
N ILE A 13 -14.57 -11.99 -15.98
CA ILE A 13 -14.90 -11.79 -14.56
C ILE A 13 -13.79 -12.34 -13.65
N ILE A 14 -13.28 -13.54 -13.92
CA ILE A 14 -12.20 -14.16 -13.16
C ILE A 14 -10.92 -13.34 -13.24
N ARG A 15 -10.55 -12.86 -14.43
CA ARG A 15 -9.37 -12.00 -14.61
C ARG A 15 -9.47 -10.71 -13.81
N ARG A 16 -10.62 -10.03 -13.88
CA ARG A 16 -10.86 -8.79 -13.14
C ARG A 16 -10.76 -9.01 -11.63
N LYS A 17 -11.43 -10.05 -11.13
CA LYS A 17 -11.40 -10.41 -9.70
C LYS A 17 -10.00 -10.79 -9.23
N LYS A 18 -9.22 -11.53 -10.04
CA LYS A 18 -7.84 -11.89 -9.72
C LYS A 18 -6.90 -10.67 -9.67
N THR A 19 -7.14 -9.65 -10.50
CA THR A 19 -6.39 -8.39 -10.42
C THR A 19 -6.77 -7.60 -9.17
N GLU A 20 -8.06 -7.51 -8.85
CA GLU A 20 -8.54 -6.87 -7.63
C GLU A 20 -8.03 -7.58 -6.36
N ASP A 21 -8.05 -8.92 -6.34
CA ASP A 21 -7.55 -9.72 -5.22
C ASP A 21 -6.04 -9.57 -5.05
N LYS A 22 -5.27 -9.48 -6.14
CA LYS A 22 -3.83 -9.19 -6.07
C LYS A 22 -3.54 -7.79 -5.52
N LEU A 23 -4.31 -6.78 -5.93
CA LEU A 23 -4.18 -5.42 -5.40
C LEU A 23 -4.54 -5.38 -3.91
N LYS A 24 -5.59 -6.08 -3.50
CA LYS A 24 -5.95 -6.22 -2.08
C LYS A 24 -4.88 -6.94 -1.29
N GLN A 25 -4.34 -8.04 -1.81
CA GLN A 25 -3.24 -8.76 -1.15
C GLN A 25 -2.01 -7.86 -0.98
N ALA A 26 -1.63 -7.09 -2.01
CA ALA A 26 -0.53 -6.15 -1.91
C ALA A 26 -0.80 -5.05 -0.86
N ALA A 27 -2.03 -4.51 -0.83
CA ALA A 27 -2.44 -3.52 0.18
C ALA A 27 -2.45 -4.10 1.60
N THR A 28 -2.95 -5.33 1.78
CA THR A 28 -2.93 -6.01 3.08
C THR A 28 -1.50 -6.31 3.52
N VAL A 29 -0.62 -6.75 2.62
CA VAL A 29 0.80 -6.98 2.95
C VAL A 29 1.48 -5.66 3.32
N PHE A 30 1.16 -4.56 2.64
CA PHE A 30 1.64 -3.22 2.99
C PHE A 30 1.15 -2.79 4.39
N GLU A 31 -0.15 -2.92 4.66
CA GLU A 31 -0.75 -2.57 5.96
C GLU A 31 -0.24 -3.45 7.11
N SER A 32 -0.04 -4.75 6.85
CA SER A 32 0.35 -5.75 7.85
C SER A 32 1.86 -6.03 7.90
N ALA A 33 2.68 -5.29 7.15
CA ALA A 33 4.12 -5.49 7.16
C ALA A 33 4.68 -5.24 8.57
N ALA A 34 5.51 -6.15 9.07
CA ALA A 34 6.13 -6.00 10.39
C ALA A 34 7.14 -4.85 10.45
N GLU A 35 7.63 -4.39 9.29
CA GLU A 35 8.46 -3.21 9.15
C GLU A 35 7.59 -1.96 8.89
N GLY A 36 7.96 -0.83 9.48
CA GLY A 36 7.28 0.43 9.22
C GLY A 36 7.57 0.92 7.80
N ILE A 37 6.53 1.08 6.98
CA ILE A 37 6.66 1.55 5.59
C ILE A 37 6.11 2.98 5.50
N VAL A 38 6.93 3.86 4.92
CA VAL A 38 6.59 5.26 4.63
C VAL A 38 6.83 5.50 3.13
N ILE A 39 5.82 6.01 2.43
CA ILE A 39 5.93 6.44 1.04
C ILE A 39 5.99 7.96 1.02
N THR A 40 6.91 8.53 0.24
CA THR A 40 7.07 9.98 0.10
C THR A 40 6.99 10.43 -1.36
N ASP A 41 6.66 11.70 -1.60
CA ASP A 41 6.79 12.34 -2.90
C ASP A 41 8.23 12.77 -3.21
N GLU A 42 8.45 13.33 -4.40
CA GLU A 42 9.75 13.86 -4.87
C GLU A 42 10.31 15.00 -3.99
N GLN A 43 9.47 15.64 -3.17
CA GLN A 43 9.85 16.66 -2.21
C GLN A 43 9.97 16.11 -0.78
N ALA A 44 10.05 14.78 -0.63
CA ALA A 44 10.15 14.04 0.62
C ALA A 44 8.97 14.24 1.59
N ARG A 45 7.79 14.64 1.08
CA ARG A 45 6.57 14.70 1.90
C ARG A 45 5.90 13.34 1.93
N ILE A 46 5.48 12.90 3.10
CA ILE A 46 4.81 11.63 3.31
C ILE A 46 3.47 11.61 2.56
N THR A 47 3.31 10.64 1.67
CA THR A 47 2.08 10.41 0.88
C THR A 47 1.30 9.20 1.37
N ALA A 48 1.94 8.25 2.05
CA ALA A 48 1.28 7.12 2.71
C ALA A 48 2.15 6.55 3.83
N VAL A 49 1.52 5.96 4.84
CA VAL A 49 2.18 5.16 5.88
C VAL A 49 1.39 3.90 6.16
N ASN A 50 2.05 2.81 6.55
CA ASN A 50 1.35 1.63 7.03
C ASN A 50 0.97 1.74 8.52
N GLN A 51 0.07 0.86 8.98
CA GLN A 51 -0.36 0.84 10.38
C GLN A 51 0.80 0.60 11.35
N THR A 52 1.83 -0.13 10.92
CA THR A 52 3.04 -0.36 11.72
C THR A 52 3.75 0.95 12.06
N VAL A 53 3.87 1.90 11.12
CA VAL A 53 4.44 3.23 11.41
C VAL A 53 3.58 3.99 12.43
N VAL A 54 2.26 3.96 12.28
CA VAL A 54 1.32 4.59 13.23
C VAL A 54 1.48 3.98 14.63
N ALA A 55 1.55 2.65 14.71
CA ALA A 55 1.73 1.92 15.97
C ALA A 55 3.10 2.16 16.62
N MET A 56 4.17 2.24 15.83
CA MET A 56 5.54 2.44 16.33
C MET A 56 5.78 3.86 16.83
N THR A 57 5.24 4.85 16.11
CA THR A 57 5.52 6.27 16.39
C THR A 57 4.47 6.92 17.30
N GLY A 58 3.27 6.34 17.37
CA GLY A 58 2.13 6.88 18.11
C GLY A 58 1.40 8.05 17.44
N TYR A 59 1.84 8.48 16.25
CA TYR A 59 1.12 9.50 15.47
C TYR A 59 0.16 8.85 14.50
N SER A 60 -1.01 9.47 14.31
CA SER A 60 -1.96 9.01 13.30
C SER A 60 -1.46 9.30 11.88
N GLU A 61 -1.93 8.52 10.90
CA GLU A 61 -1.62 8.74 9.48
C GLU A 61 -1.92 10.19 9.06
N ASN A 62 -3.08 10.72 9.43
CA ASN A 62 -3.49 12.10 9.12
C ASN A 62 -2.52 13.16 9.67
N GLU A 63 -1.85 12.89 10.80
CA GLU A 63 -0.86 13.80 11.36
C GLU A 63 0.48 13.73 10.63
N MET A 64 0.75 12.63 9.90
CA MET A 64 1.97 12.42 9.15
C MET A 64 1.87 12.85 7.68
N LEU A 65 0.71 12.64 7.06
CA LEU A 65 0.50 12.98 5.65
C LEU A 65 0.87 14.44 5.34
N GLY A 66 1.62 14.65 4.26
CA GLY A 66 2.09 15.95 3.80
C GLY A 66 3.27 16.54 4.59
N LYS A 67 3.70 15.90 5.69
CA LYS A 67 4.89 16.33 6.45
C LYS A 67 6.14 15.67 5.89
N THR A 68 7.26 16.34 6.04
CA THR A 68 8.57 15.72 5.82
C THR A 68 8.94 14.92 7.08
N PRO A 69 9.52 13.72 6.95
CA PRO A 69 10.06 13.00 8.09
C PRO A 69 11.03 13.92 8.84
N ALA A 70 10.69 14.31 10.07
CA ALA A 70 11.60 15.12 10.87
C ALA A 70 12.92 14.36 11.02
N SER A 71 14.05 15.06 10.91
CA SER A 71 15.43 14.54 10.91
C SER A 71 15.87 13.78 12.18
N GLY A 72 14.93 13.33 13.02
CA GLY A 72 15.13 12.54 14.23
C GLY A 72 14.56 11.13 14.21
N VAL A 73 13.95 10.64 13.12
CA VAL A 73 13.50 9.23 13.03
C VAL A 73 14.69 8.32 12.67
N GLN A 74 15.62 8.12 13.60
CA GLN A 74 16.83 7.31 13.38
C GLN A 74 16.62 5.78 13.55
N SER A 75 15.39 5.25 13.53
CA SER A 75 15.19 3.79 13.69
C SER A 75 14.03 3.16 12.93
N THR A 76 13.38 3.87 12.02
CA THR A 76 12.37 3.24 11.14
C THR A 76 12.94 3.17 9.74
N MET A 77 13.19 1.95 9.27
CA MET A 77 13.70 1.63 7.94
C MET A 77 12.76 2.23 6.89
N ILE A 78 13.15 3.36 6.30
CA ILE A 78 12.41 3.98 5.19
C ILE A 78 12.69 3.12 3.96
N VAL A 79 11.76 2.25 3.60
CA VAL A 79 11.81 1.57 2.29
C VAL A 79 11.26 2.54 1.24
N THR A 80 12.13 3.41 0.73
CA THR A 80 11.80 4.27 -0.41
C THR A 80 11.77 3.40 -1.67
N PHE A 81 10.58 3.03 -2.14
CA PHE A 81 10.44 2.55 -3.51
C PHE A 81 10.47 3.77 -4.43
N SER A 82 11.58 3.92 -5.17
CA SER A 82 11.70 4.87 -6.29
C SER A 82 10.82 4.46 -7.47
#